data_AF-A0A9Q9IC18-F1
#
_entry.id   AF-A0A9Q9IC18-F1
#
_cell.length_a   1.000
_cell.length_b   1.000
_cell.length_c   1.000
_cell.angle_alpha   90.00
_cell.angle_beta   90.00
_cell.angle_gamma   90.00
#
_symmetry.space_group_name_H-M   'P 1'
#
loop_
_entity.id
_entity.type
_entity.pdbx_description
1 polymer ?
#
loop_
_entity_poly.entity_id
_entity_poly.type
_entity_poly.pdbx_seq_one_letter_code
_entity_poly.pdbx_strand_id
1 'polypeptide(L)'
;MDRQPLLGGVLAGRYRLTGYVPGSHVSIGATGTGVDASPWTPGTGNAYAPLTVTFTTGAATTSVTVCVHGWYGQPSYYADDFTFTLV
;
A
#
# COMPACT_ATOMS: atom_id res chain seq x y z
N MET A 1 10.36 3.04 -7.09
CA MET A 1 9.44 3.14 -5.95
C MET A 1 8.57 4.35 -6.20
N ASP A 2 7.27 4.14 -6.31
CA ASP A 2 6.30 5.23 -6.44
C ASP A 2 5.74 5.56 -5.05
N ARG A 3 5.50 6.84 -4.81
CA ARG A 3 5.04 7.38 -3.53
C ARG A 3 3.98 8.44 -3.76
N GLN A 4 2.80 8.19 -3.23
CA GLN A 4 1.67 9.11 -3.33
C GLN A 4 1.24 9.51 -1.91
N PRO A 5 1.26 10.81 -1.55
CA PRO A 5 0.64 11.26 -0.32
C PRO A 5 -0.89 11.12 -0.41
N LEU A 6 -1.55 10.73 0.67
CA LEU A 6 -3.01 10.69 0.68
C LEU A 6 -3.60 12.12 0.71
N LEU A 7 -4.52 12.40 -0.21
CA LEU A 7 -5.28 13.65 -0.29
C LEU A 7 -6.38 13.66 0.78
N GLY A 8 -5.99 14.00 2.01
CA GLY A 8 -6.88 14.05 3.18
C GLY A 8 -6.15 13.56 4.43
N GLY A 9 -6.22 14.31 5.53
CA GLY A 9 -5.52 13.94 6.76
C GLY A 9 -6.03 12.60 7.32
N VAL A 10 -5.12 11.79 7.85
CA VAL A 10 -5.47 10.61 8.65
C VAL A 10 -5.70 11.02 10.10
N LEU A 11 -6.62 10.32 10.77
CA LEU A 11 -6.89 10.45 12.19
C LEU A 11 -6.31 9.23 12.92
N ALA A 12 -6.36 9.21 14.25
CA ALA A 12 -6.07 7.99 15.00
C ALA A 12 -7.13 6.92 14.70
N GLY A 13 -6.69 5.72 14.36
CA GLY A 13 -7.61 4.63 14.02
C GLY A 13 -6.92 3.49 13.30
N ARG A 14 -7.72 2.48 12.93
CA ARG A 14 -7.26 1.35 12.14
C ARG A 14 -7.69 1.54 10.70
N TYR A 15 -6.75 1.37 9.78
CA TYR A 15 -6.98 1.59 8.37
C TYR A 15 -6.64 0.34 7.57
N ARG A 16 -7.40 0.14 6.50
CA ARG A 16 -7.17 -0.88 5.48
C ARG A 16 -6.88 -0.20 4.15
N LEU A 17 -5.73 -0.52 3.59
CA LEU A 17 -5.31 -0.17 2.24
C LEU A 17 -5.37 -1.42 1.37
N THR A 18 -6.09 -1.34 0.26
CA THR A 18 -6.15 -2.38 -0.78
C THR A 18 -5.75 -1.77 -2.10
N GLY A 19 -4.97 -2.49 -2.90
CA GLY A 19 -4.70 -2.14 -4.30
C GLY A 19 -4.64 -3.41 -5.14
N TYR A 20 -4.96 -3.30 -6.42
CA TYR A 20 -4.92 -4.42 -7.35
C TYR A 20 -3.59 -4.39 -8.10
N VAL A 21 -2.85 -5.50 -8.01
CA VAL A 21 -1.53 -5.63 -8.64
C VAL A 21 -1.53 -6.85 -9.55
N PRO A 22 -1.03 -6.74 -10.79
CA PRO A 22 -0.64 -7.87 -11.60
C PRO A 22 0.88 -8.11 -11.48
N GLY A 23 1.31 -9.35 -11.68
CA GLY A 23 2.72 -9.67 -11.91
C GLY A 23 3.38 -10.43 -10.76
N SER A 24 4.69 -10.23 -10.58
CA SER A 24 5.55 -10.99 -9.66
C SER A 24 6.31 -10.07 -8.70
N HIS A 25 6.29 -10.39 -7.41
CA HIS A 25 7.03 -9.68 -6.35
C HIS A 25 6.73 -8.17 -6.29
N VAL A 26 5.44 -7.83 -6.25
CA VAL A 26 4.95 -6.45 -6.07
C VAL A 26 4.51 -6.24 -4.63
N SER A 27 4.80 -5.06 -4.10
CA SER A 27 4.43 -4.61 -2.76
C SER A 27 3.63 -3.32 -2.83
N ILE A 28 2.65 -3.22 -1.94
CA ILE A 28 1.95 -1.96 -1.61
C ILE A 28 2.09 -1.72 -0.11
N GLY A 29 2.06 -0.48 0.32
CA GLY A 29 2.17 -0.17 1.74
C GLY A 29 1.83 1.25 2.11
N ALA A 30 1.90 1.52 3.41
CA ALA A 30 1.78 2.85 3.99
C ALA A 30 2.97 3.12 4.92
N THR A 31 3.48 4.34 4.86
CA THR A 31 4.55 4.83 5.73
C THR A 31 4.17 6.18 6.32
N GLY A 32 4.53 6.44 7.57
CA GLY A 32 4.26 7.69 8.28
C GLY A 32 4.72 7.63 9.73
N THR A 33 4.44 8.66 10.53
CA THR A 33 4.78 8.65 11.96
C THR A 33 4.09 7.47 12.65
N GLY A 34 4.89 6.51 13.15
CA GLY A 34 4.38 5.30 13.80
C GLY A 34 3.72 4.27 12.85
N VAL A 35 3.86 4.44 11.53
CA VAL A 35 3.29 3.55 10.52
C VAL A 35 4.40 3.08 9.59
N ASP A 36 4.57 1.76 9.50
CA ASP A 36 5.38 1.10 8.47
C ASP A 36 4.77 -0.27 8.19
N ALA A 37 4.08 -0.40 7.06
CA ALA A 37 3.41 -1.64 6.67
C ALA A 37 3.44 -1.81 5.16
N SER A 38 4.02 -2.90 4.67
CA SER A 38 4.24 -3.11 3.24
C SER A 38 4.31 -4.61 2.86
N PRO A 39 3.17 -5.33 2.82
CA PRO A 39 3.17 -6.71 2.34
C PRO A 39 3.53 -6.76 0.85
N TRP A 40 3.96 -7.93 0.41
CA TRP A 40 4.26 -8.22 -0.98
C TRP A 40 3.58 -9.52 -1.41
N THR A 41 3.35 -9.68 -2.72
CA THR A 41 2.88 -10.93 -3.33
C THR A 41 3.96 -11.54 -4.21
N PRO A 42 4.24 -12.87 -4.14
CA PRO A 42 5.17 -13.53 -5.06
C PRO A 42 4.65 -13.49 -6.50
N GLY A 43 3.34 -13.41 -6.66
CA GLY A 43 2.69 -13.02 -7.90
C GLY A 43 1.22 -13.40 -7.96
N THR A 44 0.57 -12.98 -9.03
CA THR A 44 -0.90 -13.07 -9.21
C THR A 44 -1.31 -13.83 -10.47
N GLY A 45 -0.36 -14.51 -11.13
CA GLY A 45 -0.64 -15.24 -12.38
C GLY A 45 -0.98 -14.32 -13.55
N ASN A 46 -0.39 -13.12 -13.60
CA ASN A 46 -0.60 -12.09 -14.63
C ASN A 46 -2.02 -11.48 -14.70
N ALA A 47 -2.90 -11.81 -13.75
CA ALA A 47 -4.16 -11.10 -13.56
C ALA A 47 -4.04 -10.07 -12.43
N TYR A 48 -4.82 -8.99 -12.49
CA TYR A 48 -4.95 -8.06 -11.37
C TYR A 48 -5.63 -8.80 -10.20
N ALA A 49 -4.94 -8.86 -9.07
CA ALA A 49 -5.50 -9.42 -7.83
C ALA A 49 -5.27 -8.45 -6.67
N PRO A 50 -6.16 -8.43 -5.67
CA PRO A 50 -6.03 -7.52 -4.55
C PRO A 50 -4.87 -7.92 -3.64
N LEU A 51 -4.04 -6.95 -3.28
CA LEU A 51 -3.10 -7.02 -2.17
C LEU A 51 -3.62 -6.07 -1.08
N THR A 52 -3.69 -6.54 0.16
CA THR A 52 -4.28 -5.79 1.27
C THR A 52 -3.29 -5.67 2.41
N VAL A 53 -3.24 -4.49 3.02
CA VAL A 53 -2.53 -4.22 4.27
C VAL A 53 -3.44 -3.51 5.26
N THR A 54 -3.32 -3.86 6.53
CA THR A 54 -3.98 -3.16 7.63
C THR A 54 -2.93 -2.59 8.56
N PHE A 55 -3.10 -1.33 8.95
CA PHE A 55 -2.20 -0.64 9.87
C PHE A 55 -2.98 0.29 10.80
N THR A 56 -2.33 0.75 11.86
CA THR A 56 -2.93 1.64 12.86
C THR A 56 -2.15 2.95 12.89
N THR A 57 -2.86 4.06 12.97
CA THR A 57 -2.31 5.41 13.15
C THR A 57 -2.52 5.87 14.58
N GLY A 58 -1.55 6.63 15.12
CA GLY A 58 -1.68 7.30 16.41
C GLY A 58 -2.23 8.72 16.26
N ALA A 59 -2.55 9.38 17.37
CA ALA A 59 -3.03 10.78 17.36
C ALA A 59 -2.03 11.78 16.77
N ALA A 60 -0.74 11.43 16.74
CA ALA A 60 0.31 12.24 16.13
C ALA A 60 0.47 12.01 14.61
N THR A 61 -0.19 11.01 14.03
CA THR A 61 -0.10 10.70 12.60
C THR A 61 -1.16 11.49 11.84
N THR A 62 -0.76 12.60 11.22
CA THR A 62 -1.67 13.46 10.43
C THR A 62 -1.64 13.16 8.94
N SER A 63 -0.62 12.46 8.47
CA SER A 63 -0.47 11.99 7.09
C SER A 63 0.18 10.60 7.04
N VAL A 64 -0.13 9.88 5.98
CA VAL A 64 0.63 8.69 5.55
C VAL A 64 0.90 8.81 4.05
N THR A 65 1.98 8.16 3.62
CA THR A 65 2.37 8.03 2.22
C THR A 65 2.11 6.60 1.77
N VAL A 66 1.33 6.44 0.71
CA VAL A 66 1.18 5.14 0.04
C VAL A 66 2.43 4.87 -0.78
N CYS A 67 2.97 3.68 -0.64
CA CYS A 67 4.18 3.23 -1.30
C CYS A 67 3.87 2.03 -2.19
N VAL A 68 4.39 2.02 -3.42
CA VAL A 68 4.33 0.87 -4.33
C VAL A 68 5.73 0.55 -4.85
N HIS A 69 6.12 -0.72 -4.80
CA HIS A 69 7.42 -1.14 -5.34
C HIS A 69 7.41 -2.58 -5.86
N GLY A 70 8.13 -2.81 -6.95
CA GLY A 70 8.58 -4.14 -7.37
C GLY A 70 9.92 -4.50 -6.74
N TRP A 71 10.26 -5.79 -6.77
CA TRP A 71 11.59 -6.26 -6.38
C TRP A 71 12.64 -6.00 -7.47
N TYR A 72 13.91 -5.93 -7.05
CA TYR A 72 15.03 -5.85 -7.96
C TYR A 72 15.06 -7.05 -8.92
N GLY A 73 15.38 -6.80 -10.18
CA GLY A 73 15.49 -7.85 -11.21
C GLY A 73 14.15 -8.42 -11.70
N GLN A 74 13.02 -7.84 -11.28
CA GLN A 74 11.70 -8.21 -11.79
C GLN A 74 11.28 -7.33 -12.98
N PRO A 75 10.33 -7.79 -13.81
CA PRO A 75 9.68 -6.94 -14.81
C PRO A 75 9.01 -5.70 -14.16
N SER A 76 8.58 -4.76 -15.00
CA SER A 76 7.79 -3.61 -14.56
C SER A 76 6.57 -4.05 -13.74
N TYR A 77 6.34 -3.35 -12.63
CA TYR A 77 5.12 -3.52 -11.82
C TYR A 77 4.03 -2.57 -12.31
N TYR A 78 2.79 -3.00 -12.10
CA TYR A 78 1.61 -2.15 -12.23
C TYR A 78 0.82 -2.21 -10.92
N ALA A 79 0.02 -1.19 -10.66
CA ALA A 79 -0.93 -1.18 -9.57
C ALA A 79 -2.08 -0.25 -9.94
N ASP A 80 -3.29 -0.63 -9.57
CA ASP A 80 -4.50 0.15 -9.82
C ASP A 80 -5.53 -0.04 -8.71
N ASP A 81 -6.62 0.74 -8.74
CA ASP A 81 -7.79 0.62 -7.87
C ASP A 81 -7.46 0.63 -6.37
N PHE A 82 -6.64 1.62 -5.96
CA PHE A 82 -6.31 1.81 -4.56
C PHE A 82 -7.51 2.30 -3.77
N THR A 83 -7.86 1.55 -2.73
CA THR A 83 -8.92 1.90 -1.77
C THR A 83 -8.33 2.03 -0.38
N PHE A 84 -8.65 3.14 0.29
CA PHE A 84 -8.23 3.44 1.66
C PHE A 84 -9.45 3.65 2.55
N THR A 85 -9.59 2.84 3.61
CA THR A 85 -10.78 2.84 4.47
C THR A 85 -10.42 2.74 5.94
N LEU A 86 -11.16 3.45 6.79
CA LEU A 86 -11.16 3.25 8.24
C LEU A 86 -11.96 1.96 8.56
N VAL A 87 -11.46 1.12 9.46
CA VAL A 87 -12.04 -0.19 9.83
C VAL A 87 -12.04 -0.45 11.33
#